data_AF-A0A821ZF53-F1
#
_entry.id   AF-A0A821ZF53-F1
#
_cell.length_a   1.000
_cell.length_b   1.000
_cell.length_c   1.000
_cell.angle_alpha   90.00
_cell.angle_beta   90.00
_cell.angle_gamma   90.00
#
_symmetry.space_group_name_H-M   'P 1'
#
loop_
_entity.id
_entity.type
_entity.pdbx_description
1 polymer ?
#
loop_
_entity_poly.entity_id
_entity_poly.type
_entity_poly.pdbx_seq_one_letter_code
_entity_poly.pdbx_strand_id
1 'polypeptide(L)'
;LQFVGFILAKPIGFAGESSTFQFVAIRSGAFNNPLTWAGGIVPYGSCSVVISAGVTVTLAVPALFIRMKKCDIYGSLALGSGSSSFRFNYATTIIVRAGGAVQDLTSNKNILIPASTFITVLSGGGFCAAGTIIQAYSSAGVGKSVTRTSASGPFTCGILPSGGLLSYNKVTFIAIKSGGFTAGSTFLGGLPPSSDICSVGGCGIQIESGVTLSTADLNGKMSLQIDEINVAAGAFFELGTAGSTSGFKFLFSIQLNVLGRLNFVGSGGGILIPSSSAFNFFGGGSFTSIFASAFIQVFSLTTGLSIGTPKILGSSFTGPYFITISVGG
;
A
#
# COMPACT_ATOMS: atom_id res chain seq x y z
N LEU A 1 -54.73 -11.29 -7.70
CA LEU A 1 -53.57 -11.49 -8.59
C LEU A 1 -53.55 -10.36 -9.62
N GLN A 2 -52.76 -9.32 -9.38
CA GLN A 2 -52.42 -8.32 -10.40
C GLN A 2 -50.93 -8.04 -10.23
N PHE A 3 -50.15 -8.56 -11.17
CA PHE A 3 -48.73 -8.25 -11.35
C PHE A 3 -48.64 -6.89 -12.03
N VAL A 4 -47.99 -5.92 -11.38
CA VAL A 4 -47.51 -4.69 -12.04
C VAL A 4 -46.01 -4.82 -12.19
N GLY A 5 -45.56 -5.04 -13.43
CA GLY A 5 -44.15 -5.15 -13.79
C GLY A 5 -43.46 -3.80 -13.74
N PHE A 6 -42.36 -3.71 -13.00
CA PHE A 6 -41.39 -2.63 -13.15
C PHE A 6 -40.39 -3.01 -14.25
N ILE A 7 -40.37 -2.20 -15.30
CA ILE A 7 -39.38 -2.24 -16.38
C ILE A 7 -38.05 -1.74 -15.81
N LEU A 8 -37.04 -2.61 -15.78
CA LEU A 8 -35.63 -2.26 -15.55
C LEU A 8 -35.12 -1.44 -16.76
N ALA A 9 -34.92 -0.14 -16.58
CA ALA A 9 -34.10 0.64 -17.50
C ALA A 9 -32.62 0.34 -17.22
N LYS A 10 -32.00 -0.42 -18.13
CA LYS A 10 -30.56 -0.70 -18.18
C LYS A 10 -29.83 0.54 -18.73
N PRO A 11 -28.79 1.10 -18.09
CA PRO A 11 -27.86 1.96 -18.80
C PRO A 11 -26.99 1.09 -19.70
N ILE A 12 -26.99 1.40 -20.98
CA ILE A 12 -26.13 0.79 -21.99
C ILE A 12 -24.70 1.27 -21.72
N GLY A 13 -23.81 0.35 -21.34
CA GLY A 13 -22.35 0.56 -21.33
C GLY A 13 -21.72 -0.35 -22.38
N PHE A 14 -21.07 0.26 -23.37
CA PHE A 14 -20.31 -0.41 -24.43
C PHE A 14 -19.06 -1.11 -23.86
N ALA A 15 -18.57 -2.09 -24.62
CA ALA A 15 -17.45 -2.97 -24.26
C ALA A 15 -16.13 -2.20 -24.01
N GLY A 16 -15.40 -2.61 -22.97
CA GLY A 16 -13.98 -2.31 -22.78
C GLY A 16 -13.64 -1.32 -21.66
N GLU A 17 -13.96 -1.63 -20.39
CA GLU A 17 -13.17 -1.32 -19.18
C GLU A 17 -13.95 -1.74 -17.92
N SER A 18 -13.25 -2.12 -16.85
CA SER A 18 -13.83 -2.60 -15.59
C SER A 18 -14.54 -1.45 -14.84
N SER A 19 -15.82 -1.20 -15.12
CA SER A 19 -16.60 -0.22 -14.37
C SER A 19 -16.77 -0.68 -12.92
N THR A 20 -15.96 -0.16 -12.01
CA THR A 20 -16.14 -0.37 -10.57
C THR A 20 -17.23 0.60 -10.10
N PHE A 21 -18.38 0.08 -9.65
CA PHE A 21 -19.43 0.91 -9.07
C PHE A 21 -18.91 1.57 -7.79
N GLN A 22 -18.95 2.89 -7.71
CA GLN A 22 -18.58 3.64 -6.51
C GLN A 22 -19.85 4.11 -5.78
N PHE A 23 -19.92 3.84 -4.48
CA PHE A 23 -20.99 4.31 -3.61
C PHE A 23 -20.43 5.30 -2.60
N VAL A 24 -21.12 6.42 -2.40
CA VAL A 24 -20.70 7.48 -1.48
C VAL A 24 -21.72 7.58 -0.36
N ALA A 25 -21.30 7.39 0.88
CA ALA A 25 -22.12 7.64 2.05
C ALA A 25 -22.14 9.14 2.33
N ILE A 26 -23.34 9.73 2.37
CA ILE A 26 -23.56 11.18 2.54
C ILE A 26 -24.34 11.49 3.82
N ARG A 27 -24.85 10.47 4.51
CA ARG A 27 -25.58 10.58 5.77
C ARG A 27 -25.19 9.45 6.69
N SER A 28 -25.12 9.73 7.98
CA SER A 28 -24.86 8.71 8.99
C SER A 28 -26.02 7.72 9.07
N GLY A 29 -25.71 6.43 9.17
CA GLY A 29 -26.74 5.40 9.20
C GLY A 29 -26.19 3.99 8.98
N ALA A 30 -27.10 3.03 8.99
CA ALA A 30 -26.76 1.63 8.72
C ALA A 30 -26.30 1.44 7.26
N PHE A 31 -25.35 0.54 7.05
CA PHE A 31 -24.82 0.21 5.72
C PHE A 31 -25.91 -0.26 4.76
N ASN A 32 -26.92 -1.00 5.25
CA ASN A 32 -28.03 -1.51 4.45
C ASN A 32 -29.21 -0.54 4.31
N ASN A 33 -29.09 0.69 4.80
CA ASN A 33 -30.13 1.71 4.65
C ASN A 33 -29.89 2.54 3.37
N PRO A 34 -30.82 2.54 2.39
CA PRO A 34 -30.75 3.40 1.21
C PRO A 34 -30.44 4.88 1.50
N LEU A 35 -30.97 5.43 2.59
CA LEU A 35 -30.82 6.84 2.95
C LEU A 35 -29.40 7.23 3.37
N THR A 36 -28.56 6.27 3.72
CA THR A 36 -27.13 6.47 4.02
C THR A 36 -26.36 6.91 2.76
N TRP A 37 -26.82 6.45 1.58
CA TRP A 37 -26.06 6.47 0.34
C TRP A 37 -26.56 7.54 -0.63
N ALA A 38 -25.63 8.18 -1.33
CA ALA A 38 -25.95 9.06 -2.44
C ALA A 38 -26.76 8.28 -3.49
N GLY A 39 -27.83 8.90 -3.99
CA GLY A 39 -28.74 8.27 -4.95
C GLY A 39 -29.72 7.26 -4.34
N GLY A 40 -29.69 7.01 -3.03
CA GLY A 40 -30.65 6.11 -2.39
C GLY A 40 -30.44 4.64 -2.73
N ILE A 41 -29.22 4.24 -3.11
CA ILE A 41 -28.91 2.87 -3.52
C ILE A 41 -27.84 2.30 -2.59
N VAL A 42 -28.19 1.19 -1.93
CA VAL A 42 -27.27 0.45 -1.05
C VAL A 42 -26.17 -0.20 -1.90
N PRO A 43 -24.89 -0.22 -1.45
CA PRO A 43 -23.82 -0.88 -2.16
C PRO A 43 -24.13 -2.35 -2.45
N TYR A 44 -23.78 -2.81 -3.65
CA TYR A 44 -23.99 -4.19 -4.08
C TYR A 44 -22.88 -4.66 -5.02
N GLY A 45 -22.81 -5.97 -5.23
CA GLY A 45 -21.88 -6.59 -6.18
C GLY A 45 -20.40 -6.37 -5.82
N SER A 46 -19.59 -6.08 -6.84
CA SER A 46 -18.19 -5.69 -6.69
C SER A 46 -18.06 -4.18 -6.79
N CYS A 47 -17.81 -3.51 -5.67
CA CYS A 47 -17.90 -2.06 -5.58
C CYS A 47 -16.75 -1.43 -4.80
N SER A 48 -16.65 -0.11 -4.92
CA SER A 48 -15.85 0.77 -4.07
C SER A 48 -16.79 1.63 -3.22
N VAL A 49 -16.38 1.93 -2.00
CA VAL A 49 -17.13 2.74 -1.04
C VAL A 49 -16.31 3.96 -0.63
N VAL A 50 -16.96 5.11 -0.52
CA VAL A 50 -16.40 6.31 0.09
C VAL A 50 -17.31 6.74 1.24
N ILE A 51 -16.74 6.93 2.42
CA ILE A 51 -17.46 7.49 3.57
C ILE A 51 -17.04 8.94 3.74
N SER A 52 -17.97 9.87 3.50
CA SER A 52 -17.70 11.30 3.55
C SER A 52 -17.32 11.77 4.96
N ALA A 53 -16.61 12.89 5.05
CA ALA A 53 -16.27 13.51 6.33
C ALA A 53 -17.54 13.78 7.17
N GLY A 54 -17.46 13.55 8.48
CA GLY A 54 -18.59 13.72 9.41
C GLY A 54 -19.70 12.67 9.30
N VAL A 55 -19.62 11.71 8.37
CA VAL A 55 -20.59 10.63 8.20
C VAL A 55 -20.12 9.36 8.89
N THR A 56 -21.01 8.71 9.65
CA THR A 56 -20.75 7.38 10.25
C THR A 56 -21.61 6.33 9.59
N VAL A 57 -20.97 5.33 8.96
CA VAL A 57 -21.65 4.14 8.44
C VAL A 57 -21.50 3.00 9.43
N THR A 58 -22.61 2.38 9.82
CA THR A 58 -22.64 1.29 10.80
C THR A 58 -22.97 -0.06 10.14
N LEU A 59 -22.11 -1.05 10.38
CA LEU A 59 -22.32 -2.45 10.04
C LEU A 59 -22.79 -3.20 11.29
N ALA A 60 -24.11 -3.20 11.53
CA ALA A 60 -24.76 -3.89 12.65
C ALA A 60 -25.05 -5.37 12.34
N VAL A 61 -24.04 -6.07 11.80
CA VAL A 61 -24.10 -7.48 11.44
C VAL A 61 -22.76 -8.14 11.79
N PRO A 62 -22.71 -9.45 12.07
CA PRO A 62 -21.46 -10.13 12.41
C PRO A 62 -20.52 -10.30 11.20
N ALA A 63 -21.03 -10.17 9.97
CA ALA A 63 -20.21 -10.28 8.77
C ALA A 63 -20.74 -9.46 7.59
N LEU A 64 -19.82 -8.95 6.77
CA LEU A 64 -20.13 -8.30 5.50
C LEU A 64 -19.99 -9.27 4.33
N PHE A 65 -21.08 -9.46 3.58
CA PHE A 65 -21.18 -10.38 2.42
C PHE A 65 -21.11 -9.67 1.06
N ILE A 66 -20.69 -8.41 1.01
CA ILE A 66 -20.50 -7.68 -0.24
C ILE A 66 -19.02 -7.62 -0.58
N ARG A 67 -18.68 -7.74 -1.86
CA ARG A 67 -17.30 -7.60 -2.33
C ARG A 67 -16.93 -6.13 -2.47
N MET A 68 -16.67 -5.50 -1.33
CA MET A 68 -16.15 -4.15 -1.25
C MET A 68 -14.64 -4.19 -1.55
N LYS A 69 -14.25 -3.91 -2.79
CA LYS A 69 -12.84 -3.94 -3.22
C LYS A 69 -12.00 -2.88 -2.52
N LYS A 70 -12.59 -1.69 -2.33
CA LYS A 70 -11.96 -0.53 -1.71
C LYS A 70 -12.96 0.25 -0.87
N CYS A 71 -12.51 0.75 0.28
CA CYS A 71 -13.25 1.65 1.16
C CYS A 71 -12.33 2.81 1.56
N ASP A 72 -12.58 4.00 1.02
CA ASP A 72 -11.91 5.25 1.45
C ASP A 72 -12.75 5.92 2.54
N ILE A 73 -12.18 6.15 3.72
CA ILE A 73 -12.90 6.60 4.91
C ILE A 73 -12.40 7.98 5.34
N TYR A 74 -13.19 9.01 5.05
CA TYR A 74 -13.00 10.38 5.58
C TYR A 74 -13.87 10.63 6.82
N GLY A 75 -14.97 9.89 6.98
CA GLY A 75 -15.83 9.87 8.17
C GLY A 75 -15.53 8.67 9.06
N SER A 76 -16.54 7.93 9.51
CA SER A 76 -16.36 6.76 10.37
C SER A 76 -17.02 5.50 9.81
N LEU A 77 -16.33 4.36 9.95
CA LEU A 77 -16.88 3.02 9.72
C LEU A 77 -16.94 2.25 11.03
N ALA A 78 -18.16 1.98 11.50
CA ALA A 78 -18.40 1.25 12.74
C ALA A 78 -18.72 -0.23 12.46
N LEU A 79 -17.91 -1.13 13.02
CA LEU A 79 -17.93 -2.56 12.73
C LEU A 79 -18.56 -3.37 13.86
N GLY A 80 -19.46 -4.29 13.51
CA GLY A 80 -19.91 -5.38 14.38
C GLY A 80 -20.73 -4.96 15.58
N SER A 81 -21.46 -3.84 15.48
CA SER A 81 -22.35 -3.38 16.56
C SER A 81 -23.30 -4.52 16.97
N GLY A 82 -23.27 -4.90 18.25
CA GLY A 82 -24.08 -5.99 18.80
C GLY A 82 -23.59 -7.41 18.48
N SER A 83 -22.35 -7.57 18.01
CA SER A 83 -21.74 -8.87 17.70
C SER A 83 -20.48 -9.11 18.52
N SER A 84 -20.12 -10.38 18.75
CA SER A 84 -18.89 -10.72 19.47
C SER A 84 -17.62 -10.49 18.67
N SER A 85 -17.71 -10.61 17.34
CA SER A 85 -16.66 -10.34 16.37
C SER A 85 -17.27 -9.82 15.08
N PHE A 86 -16.44 -9.24 14.21
CA PHE A 86 -16.85 -8.79 12.89
C PHE A 86 -15.98 -9.45 11.80
N ARG A 87 -16.60 -9.93 10.72
CA ARG A 87 -15.89 -10.59 9.62
C ARG A 87 -16.14 -9.93 8.27
N PHE A 88 -15.07 -9.63 7.54
CA PHE A 88 -15.15 -9.36 6.11
C PHE A 88 -15.15 -10.70 5.37
N ASN A 89 -16.20 -11.05 4.60
CA ASN A 89 -16.19 -12.35 3.88
C ASN A 89 -15.32 -12.36 2.62
N TYR A 90 -14.96 -11.19 2.11
CA TYR A 90 -14.17 -11.02 0.90
C TYR A 90 -13.00 -10.07 1.18
N ALA A 91 -11.90 -10.27 0.44
CA ALA A 91 -10.75 -9.38 0.48
C ALA A 91 -11.18 -7.93 0.21
N THR A 92 -10.66 -7.01 1.01
CA THR A 92 -11.00 -5.60 0.95
C THR A 92 -9.78 -4.73 1.16
N THR A 93 -9.82 -3.52 0.62
CA THR A 93 -8.83 -2.48 0.87
C THR A 93 -9.50 -1.40 1.70
N ILE A 94 -9.01 -1.16 2.91
CA ILE A 94 -9.50 -0.10 3.78
C ILE A 94 -8.42 0.97 3.86
N ILE A 95 -8.79 2.20 3.47
CA ILE A 95 -7.93 3.36 3.53
C ILE A 95 -8.60 4.38 4.46
N VAL A 96 -8.03 4.56 5.65
CA VAL A 96 -8.50 5.58 6.58
C VAL A 96 -7.74 6.87 6.34
N ARG A 97 -8.46 7.90 5.89
CA ARG A 97 -7.91 9.23 5.60
C ARG A 97 -7.85 10.07 6.88
N ALA A 98 -7.14 11.20 6.83
CA ALA A 98 -7.08 12.14 7.94
C ALA A 98 -8.49 12.57 8.37
N GLY A 99 -8.75 12.59 9.69
CA GLY A 99 -10.07 12.85 10.27
C GLY A 99 -11.06 11.68 10.21
N GLY A 100 -10.73 10.63 9.45
CA GLY A 100 -11.52 9.41 9.38
C GLY A 100 -11.20 8.41 10.49
N ALA A 101 -12.12 7.48 10.75
CA ALA A 101 -11.92 6.43 11.75
C ALA A 101 -12.58 5.09 11.38
N VAL A 102 -11.94 3.98 11.74
CA VAL A 102 -12.62 2.69 11.89
C VAL A 102 -12.89 2.47 13.38
N GLN A 103 -14.09 2.02 13.74
CA GLN A 103 -14.49 1.77 15.11
C GLN A 103 -14.87 0.31 15.28
N ASP A 104 -14.26 -0.35 16.24
CA ASP A 104 -14.59 -1.72 16.62
C ASP A 104 -15.63 -1.71 17.75
N LEU A 105 -16.88 -1.98 17.37
CA LEU A 105 -18.02 -2.06 18.29
C LEU A 105 -18.34 -3.50 18.71
N THR A 106 -17.46 -4.45 18.40
CA THR A 106 -17.61 -5.83 18.85
C THR A 106 -17.32 -5.95 20.35
N SER A 107 -17.92 -6.94 21.00
CA SER A 107 -17.69 -7.18 22.43
C SER A 107 -16.31 -7.78 22.71
N ASN A 108 -15.76 -8.60 21.81
CA ASN A 108 -14.47 -9.28 22.02
C ASN A 108 -13.29 -8.57 21.34
N LYS A 109 -13.54 -7.39 20.76
CA LYS A 109 -12.54 -6.59 20.05
C LYS A 109 -11.81 -7.36 18.96
N ASN A 110 -12.58 -8.10 18.15
CA ASN A 110 -12.02 -9.01 17.16
C ASN A 110 -12.57 -8.75 15.75
N ILE A 111 -11.66 -8.47 14.82
CA ILE A 111 -11.94 -8.27 13.40
C ILE A 111 -11.24 -9.35 12.59
N LEU A 112 -12.03 -10.13 11.86
CA LEU A 112 -11.60 -11.24 11.02
C LEU A 112 -11.50 -10.78 9.56
N ILE A 113 -10.32 -10.92 8.98
CA ILE A 113 -10.03 -10.55 7.58
C ILE A 113 -9.50 -11.74 6.78
N PRO A 114 -9.92 -11.90 5.51
CA PRO A 114 -9.41 -12.96 4.66
C PRO A 114 -8.07 -12.56 4.03
N ALA A 115 -7.39 -13.52 3.42
CA ALA A 115 -6.19 -13.27 2.62
C ALA A 115 -6.43 -12.19 1.55
N SER A 116 -5.38 -11.45 1.21
CA SER A 116 -5.41 -10.29 0.31
C SER A 116 -6.16 -9.06 0.84
N THR A 117 -6.45 -9.00 2.14
CA THR A 117 -6.99 -7.78 2.78
C THR A 117 -5.87 -6.81 3.13
N PHE A 118 -6.08 -5.53 2.83
CA PHE A 118 -5.14 -4.46 3.09
C PHE A 118 -5.82 -3.35 3.89
N ILE A 119 -5.16 -2.91 4.95
CA ILE A 119 -5.63 -1.82 5.80
C ILE A 119 -4.48 -0.84 5.94
N THR A 120 -4.70 0.40 5.51
CA THR A 120 -3.75 1.49 5.75
C THR A 120 -4.47 2.65 6.41
N VAL A 121 -3.85 3.20 7.43
CA VAL A 121 -4.36 4.33 8.20
C VAL A 121 -3.34 5.44 8.01
N LEU A 122 -3.76 6.51 7.34
CA LEU A 122 -2.89 7.63 7.07
C LEU A 122 -2.69 8.49 8.33
N SER A 123 -1.73 9.41 8.27
CA SER A 123 -1.53 10.38 9.34
C SER A 123 -2.83 11.15 9.63
N GLY A 124 -3.17 11.29 10.91
CA GLY A 124 -4.44 11.90 11.35
C GLY A 124 -5.69 11.01 11.23
N GLY A 125 -5.55 9.76 10.74
CA GLY A 125 -6.62 8.76 10.75
C GLY A 125 -6.64 7.95 12.04
N GLY A 126 -7.82 7.44 12.41
CA GLY A 126 -8.04 6.56 13.56
C GLY A 126 -8.39 5.13 13.16
N PHE A 127 -7.97 4.14 13.93
CA PHE A 127 -8.36 2.75 13.69
C PHE A 127 -8.47 1.96 14.98
N CYS A 128 -9.72 1.67 15.32
CA CYS A 128 -10.18 0.90 16.45
C CYS A 128 -9.68 1.42 17.80
N ALA A 129 -10.29 0.94 18.89
CA ALA A 129 -9.74 1.20 20.21
C ALA A 129 -8.47 0.34 20.41
N ALA A 130 -7.60 0.76 21.33
CA ALA A 130 -6.48 -0.08 21.75
C ALA A 130 -6.98 -1.46 22.21
N GLY A 131 -6.28 -2.53 21.83
CA GLY A 131 -6.66 -3.90 22.15
C GLY A 131 -7.50 -4.62 21.09
N THR A 132 -7.95 -3.94 20.02
CA THR A 132 -8.54 -4.64 18.87
C THR A 132 -7.53 -5.57 18.21
N ILE A 133 -7.96 -6.81 18.00
CA ILE A 133 -7.19 -7.87 17.36
C ILE A 133 -7.67 -8.01 15.93
N ILE A 134 -6.75 -7.86 14.98
CA ILE A 134 -6.99 -8.16 13.57
C ILE A 134 -6.46 -9.57 13.32
N GLN A 135 -7.32 -10.45 12.84
CA GLN A 135 -7.01 -11.88 12.70
C GLN A 135 -7.23 -12.33 11.26
N ALA A 136 -6.26 -13.07 10.72
CA ALA A 136 -6.45 -13.81 9.49
C ALA A 136 -7.52 -14.89 9.71
N TYR A 137 -8.39 -15.13 8.73
CA TYR A 137 -9.23 -16.32 8.74
C TYR A 137 -9.33 -16.94 7.34
N SER A 138 -9.63 -18.24 7.31
CA SER A 138 -9.93 -19.00 6.10
C SER A 138 -10.97 -20.09 6.40
N SER A 139 -11.29 -20.92 5.42
CA SER A 139 -12.10 -22.12 5.64
C SER A 139 -11.44 -23.12 6.61
N ALA A 140 -10.12 -23.04 6.81
CA ALA A 140 -9.39 -23.86 7.77
C ALA A 140 -9.43 -23.31 9.21
N GLY A 141 -10.03 -22.14 9.43
CA GLY A 141 -10.17 -21.51 10.74
C GLY A 141 -9.46 -20.15 10.87
N VAL A 142 -9.21 -19.75 12.12
CA VAL A 142 -8.51 -18.50 12.47
C VAL A 142 -7.00 -18.74 12.46
N GLY A 143 -6.25 -17.82 11.86
CA GLY A 143 -4.81 -17.89 11.71
C GLY A 143 -4.05 -16.85 12.54
N LYS A 144 -2.95 -16.35 11.98
CA LYS A 144 -2.09 -15.33 12.62
C LYS A 144 -2.89 -14.06 12.94
N SER A 145 -2.50 -13.40 14.02
CA SER A 145 -3.14 -12.19 14.53
C SER A 145 -2.15 -11.08 14.81
N VAL A 146 -2.61 -9.84 14.68
CA VAL A 146 -1.92 -8.64 15.18
C VAL A 146 -2.85 -7.92 16.15
N THR A 147 -2.36 -7.69 17.36
CA THR A 147 -3.04 -6.83 18.33
C THR A 147 -2.58 -5.40 18.11
N ARG A 148 -3.53 -4.48 17.94
CA ARG A 148 -3.22 -3.05 17.79
C ARG A 148 -2.96 -2.41 19.14
N THR A 149 -1.81 -1.75 19.23
CA THR A 149 -1.34 -1.02 20.42
C THR A 149 -1.66 0.47 20.37
N SER A 150 -1.92 1.02 19.17
CA SER A 150 -2.34 2.41 18.96
C SER A 150 -3.67 2.48 18.22
N ALA A 151 -4.50 3.45 18.62
CA ALA A 151 -5.74 3.82 17.93
C ALA A 151 -5.53 4.82 16.78
N SER A 152 -4.31 5.33 16.59
CA SER A 152 -3.98 6.36 15.61
C SER A 152 -2.97 5.86 14.56
N GLY A 153 -3.14 6.35 13.34
CA GLY A 153 -2.14 6.25 12.27
C GLY A 153 -0.93 7.16 12.48
N PRO A 154 0.09 7.06 11.61
CA PRO A 154 0.12 6.23 10.41
C PRO A 154 0.50 4.77 10.69
N PHE A 155 -0.14 3.82 10.01
CA PHE A 155 0.29 2.42 9.99
C PHE A 155 -0.30 1.66 8.81
N THR A 156 0.26 0.49 8.52
CA THR A 156 -0.27 -0.44 7.51
C THR A 156 -0.29 -1.85 8.06
N CYS A 157 -1.37 -2.59 7.85
CA CYS A 157 -1.46 -4.01 8.16
C CYS A 157 -2.35 -4.75 7.17
N GLY A 158 -2.32 -6.08 7.22
CA GLY A 158 -3.14 -6.89 6.33
C GLY A 158 -2.62 -8.31 6.21
N ILE A 159 -3.23 -9.07 5.29
CA ILE A 159 -2.86 -10.44 5.00
C ILE A 159 -2.47 -10.53 3.52
N LEU A 160 -1.26 -11.02 3.25
CA LEU A 160 -0.79 -11.31 1.91
C LEU A 160 -1.67 -12.37 1.23
N PRO A 161 -1.65 -12.46 -0.12
CA PRO A 161 -2.25 -13.58 -0.84
C PRO A 161 -1.72 -14.95 -0.38
N SER A 162 -0.46 -15.01 0.09
CA SER A 162 0.18 -16.20 0.66
C SER A 162 -0.29 -16.55 2.08
N GLY A 163 -1.12 -15.70 2.72
CA GLY A 163 -1.56 -15.86 4.10
C GLY A 163 -0.62 -15.24 5.15
N GLY A 164 0.51 -14.65 4.73
CA GLY A 164 1.41 -13.92 5.62
C GLY A 164 0.76 -12.68 6.22
N LEU A 165 0.83 -12.52 7.54
CA LEU A 165 0.38 -11.32 8.24
C LEU A 165 1.43 -10.22 8.15
N LEU A 166 0.99 -9.00 7.87
CA LEU A 166 1.81 -7.81 7.71
C LEU A 166 1.41 -6.77 8.76
N SER A 167 2.38 -6.09 9.35
CA SER A 167 2.14 -4.95 10.22
C SER A 167 3.35 -4.03 10.23
N TYR A 168 3.12 -2.76 9.92
CA TYR A 168 4.12 -1.70 9.86
C TYR A 168 3.61 -0.49 10.64
N ASN A 169 4.47 0.18 11.40
CA ASN A 169 4.14 1.40 12.14
C ASN A 169 4.30 2.68 11.28
N LYS A 170 4.13 2.53 9.96
CA LYS A 170 4.10 3.61 8.97
C LYS A 170 3.22 3.22 7.78
N VAL A 171 2.98 4.15 6.87
CA VAL A 171 2.37 3.81 5.58
C VAL A 171 3.40 3.04 4.75
N THR A 172 3.09 1.78 4.42
CA THR A 172 3.98 0.91 3.63
C THR A 172 3.20 0.35 2.45
N PHE A 173 3.69 0.59 1.24
CA PHE A 173 3.11 -0.03 0.03
C PHE A 173 3.78 -1.36 -0.24
N ILE A 174 2.98 -2.35 -0.63
CA ILE A 174 3.42 -3.75 -0.68
C ILE A 174 3.26 -4.25 -2.10
N ALA A 175 4.37 -4.36 -2.83
CA ALA A 175 4.38 -4.90 -4.18
C ALA A 175 4.22 -6.42 -4.13
N ILE A 176 3.10 -6.93 -4.64
CA ILE A 176 2.73 -8.35 -4.62
C ILE A 176 2.67 -8.98 -6.02
N LYS A 177 2.82 -8.16 -7.07
CA LYS A 177 2.81 -8.59 -8.46
C LYS A 177 3.83 -7.78 -9.24
N SER A 178 4.58 -8.42 -10.13
CA SER A 178 5.56 -7.71 -10.94
C SER A 178 4.92 -6.66 -11.84
N GLY A 179 5.53 -5.48 -11.90
CA GLY A 179 5.04 -4.35 -12.69
C GLY A 179 5.68 -3.01 -12.34
N GLY A 180 5.11 -1.93 -12.86
CA GLY A 180 5.60 -0.56 -12.70
C GLY A 180 5.26 0.06 -11.33
N PHE A 181 6.05 1.05 -10.93
CA PHE A 181 5.94 1.72 -9.63
C PHE A 181 4.65 2.53 -9.46
N THR A 182 4.05 2.98 -10.56
CA THR A 182 2.80 3.75 -10.58
C THR A 182 1.57 2.88 -10.83
N ALA A 183 1.75 1.59 -11.15
CA ALA A 183 0.66 0.70 -11.49
C ALA A 183 -0.04 0.20 -10.21
N GLY A 184 -1.30 0.58 -9.99
CA GLY A 184 -2.05 0.09 -8.84
C GLY A 184 -2.14 -1.44 -8.77
N SER A 185 -2.15 -2.14 -9.91
CA SER A 185 -2.18 -3.60 -9.98
C SER A 185 -0.92 -4.31 -9.46
N THR A 186 0.18 -3.58 -9.29
CA THR A 186 1.43 -4.06 -8.68
C THR A 186 1.33 -4.15 -7.16
N PHE A 187 0.56 -3.25 -6.55
CA PHE A 187 0.49 -3.10 -5.10
C PHE A 187 -0.74 -3.77 -4.50
N LEU A 188 -0.55 -4.38 -3.32
CA LEU A 188 -1.62 -4.92 -2.53
C LEU A 188 -2.63 -3.80 -2.22
N GLY A 189 -3.90 -4.10 -2.42
CA GLY A 189 -4.98 -3.13 -2.25
C GLY A 189 -5.17 -2.14 -3.41
N GLY A 190 -4.40 -2.26 -4.49
CA GLY A 190 -4.57 -1.39 -5.65
C GLY A 190 -4.08 0.04 -5.42
N LEU A 191 -3.24 0.27 -4.41
CA LEU A 191 -2.80 1.59 -3.97
C LEU A 191 -1.32 1.77 -4.30
N PRO A 192 -0.95 2.43 -5.40
CA PRO A 192 0.44 2.79 -5.66
C PRO A 192 0.87 3.98 -4.78
N PRO A 193 2.18 4.17 -4.56
CA PRO A 193 2.69 5.34 -3.85
C PRO A 193 2.35 6.65 -4.55
N SER A 194 2.03 7.68 -3.75
CA SER A 194 1.70 9.02 -4.24
C SER A 194 2.14 10.11 -3.26
N SER A 195 2.29 11.34 -3.74
CA SER A 195 2.81 12.46 -2.96
C SER A 195 1.85 12.91 -1.85
N ASP A 196 0.54 12.83 -2.06
CA ASP A 196 -0.48 13.13 -1.05
C ASP A 196 -0.42 12.17 0.14
N ILE A 197 0.05 10.94 -0.08
CA ILE A 197 0.17 9.92 0.97
C ILE A 197 1.52 10.01 1.67
N CYS A 198 2.61 10.27 0.93
CA CYS A 198 3.96 10.17 1.47
C CYS A 198 4.59 11.46 1.97
N SER A 199 3.93 12.60 1.76
CA SER A 199 4.42 13.90 2.20
C SER A 199 4.49 14.09 3.73
N VAL A 200 3.81 13.23 4.51
CA VAL A 200 3.76 13.35 5.97
C VAL A 200 4.46 12.16 6.62
N GLY A 201 5.72 12.37 7.02
CA GLY A 201 6.52 11.38 7.76
C GLY A 201 7.19 10.31 6.90
N GLY A 202 7.05 10.37 5.57
CA GLY A 202 7.61 9.40 4.63
C GLY A 202 6.83 8.09 4.55
N CYS A 203 7.12 7.30 3.51
CA CYS A 203 6.51 5.99 3.28
C CYS A 203 7.56 4.89 3.13
N GLY A 204 7.18 3.67 3.52
CA GLY A 204 7.91 2.46 3.19
C GLY A 204 7.44 1.80 1.89
N ILE A 205 8.32 1.00 1.28
CA ILE A 205 7.99 0.03 0.24
C ILE A 205 8.47 -1.34 0.68
N GLN A 206 7.62 -2.35 0.53
CA GLN A 206 7.95 -3.75 0.68
C GLN A 206 7.78 -4.45 -0.67
N ILE A 207 8.82 -5.09 -1.18
CA ILE A 207 8.77 -5.89 -2.40
C ILE A 207 8.81 -7.37 -2.02
N GLU A 208 7.71 -8.07 -2.25
CA GLU A 208 7.55 -9.47 -1.83
C GLU A 208 8.36 -10.44 -2.69
N SER A 209 8.63 -11.63 -2.13
CA SER A 209 9.39 -12.67 -2.82
C SER A 209 8.74 -13.05 -4.16
N GLY A 210 9.56 -13.20 -5.21
CA GLY A 210 9.10 -13.50 -6.57
C GLY A 210 8.51 -12.30 -7.32
N VAL A 211 8.57 -11.09 -6.76
CA VAL A 211 8.06 -9.87 -7.40
C VAL A 211 9.21 -9.03 -7.97
N THR A 212 9.00 -8.49 -9.17
CA THR A 212 9.85 -7.48 -9.79
C THR A 212 9.13 -6.13 -9.78
N LEU A 213 9.62 -5.18 -9.00
CA LEU A 213 9.13 -3.79 -9.00
C LEU A 213 10.04 -2.95 -9.90
N SER A 214 9.46 -2.37 -10.95
CA SER A 214 10.19 -1.56 -11.92
C SER A 214 9.93 -0.07 -11.75
N THR A 215 10.97 0.75 -11.81
CA THR A 215 10.88 2.22 -11.74
C THR A 215 10.94 2.90 -13.11
N ALA A 216 10.79 2.14 -14.20
CA ALA A 216 10.88 2.66 -15.56
C ALA A 216 9.87 3.79 -15.86
N ASP A 217 8.72 3.78 -15.18
CA ASP A 217 7.66 4.80 -15.26
C ASP A 217 7.96 6.07 -14.45
N LEU A 218 9.05 6.09 -13.67
CA LEU A 218 9.47 7.24 -12.87
C LEU A 218 10.43 8.19 -13.59
N ASN A 219 10.72 7.94 -14.87
CA ASN A 219 11.54 8.81 -15.73
C ASN A 219 12.90 9.19 -15.08
N GLY A 220 13.58 8.19 -14.50
CA GLY A 220 14.91 8.35 -13.93
C GLY A 220 14.97 9.06 -12.57
N LYS A 221 13.84 9.30 -11.88
CA LYS A 221 13.86 9.93 -10.56
C LYS A 221 12.77 9.45 -9.60
N MET A 222 13.16 9.13 -8.36
CA MET A 222 12.23 8.95 -7.24
C MET A 222 11.94 10.32 -6.60
N SER A 223 10.78 10.89 -6.94
CA SER A 223 10.33 12.19 -6.41
C SER A 223 9.35 12.09 -5.24
N LEU A 224 9.06 10.87 -4.80
CA LEU A 224 8.25 10.60 -3.61
C LEU A 224 9.15 10.46 -2.39
N GLN A 225 8.68 10.93 -1.23
CA GLN A 225 9.37 10.77 0.04
C GLN A 225 9.21 9.32 0.54
N ILE A 226 9.94 8.42 -0.10
CA ILE A 226 10.09 7.03 0.34
C ILE A 226 11.32 6.97 1.24
N ASP A 227 11.12 6.67 2.51
CA ASP A 227 12.18 6.64 3.52
C ASP A 227 12.82 5.26 3.66
N GLU A 228 12.12 4.22 3.23
CA GLU A 228 12.54 2.83 3.34
C GLU A 228 12.05 1.98 2.17
N ILE A 229 12.93 1.17 1.59
CA ILE A 229 12.57 0.15 0.60
C ILE A 229 13.20 -1.16 1.06
N ASN A 230 12.36 -2.17 1.28
CA ASN A 230 12.77 -3.52 1.62
C ASN A 230 12.55 -4.45 0.42
N VAL A 231 13.63 -5.09 -0.04
CA VAL A 231 13.61 -6.06 -1.15
C VAL A 231 13.76 -7.45 -0.56
N ALA A 232 12.67 -8.21 -0.48
CA ALA A 232 12.69 -9.56 0.09
C ALA A 232 13.60 -10.51 -0.69
N ALA A 233 14.03 -11.60 -0.03
CA ALA A 233 14.78 -12.66 -0.72
C ALA A 233 13.96 -13.22 -1.90
N GLY A 234 14.61 -13.33 -3.06
CA GLY A 234 13.97 -13.73 -4.33
C GLY A 234 13.13 -12.64 -5.01
N ALA A 235 13.11 -11.41 -4.49
CA ALA A 235 12.50 -10.24 -5.14
C ALA A 235 13.53 -9.45 -5.96
N PHE A 236 13.04 -8.65 -6.91
CA PHE A 236 13.85 -7.80 -7.78
C PHE A 236 13.34 -6.35 -7.71
N PHE A 237 14.27 -5.41 -7.53
CA PHE A 237 13.99 -3.98 -7.65
C PHE A 237 14.78 -3.40 -8.81
N GLU A 238 14.09 -2.91 -9.83
CA GLU A 238 14.72 -2.37 -11.05
C GLU A 238 14.75 -0.84 -11.02
N LEU A 239 15.95 -0.29 -10.98
CA LEU A 239 16.24 1.14 -10.99
C LEU A 239 16.57 1.63 -12.40
N GLY A 240 15.81 2.62 -12.85
CA GLY A 240 15.99 3.27 -14.14
C GLY A 240 15.12 2.69 -15.26
N THR A 241 15.44 3.10 -16.48
CA THR A 241 14.74 2.69 -17.70
C THR A 241 15.75 2.06 -18.64
N ALA A 242 15.44 0.87 -19.17
CA ALA A 242 16.31 0.19 -20.12
C ALA A 242 16.60 1.09 -21.34
N GLY A 243 17.88 1.16 -21.74
CA GLY A 243 18.33 2.02 -22.84
C GLY A 243 18.52 3.50 -22.48
N SER A 244 18.12 3.95 -21.28
CA SER A 244 18.37 5.31 -20.83
C SER A 244 19.80 5.49 -20.29
N THR A 245 20.42 6.62 -20.63
CA THR A 245 21.75 7.02 -20.16
C THR A 245 21.71 8.02 -18.99
N SER A 246 20.52 8.40 -18.52
CA SER A 246 20.36 9.44 -17.50
C SER A 246 20.60 8.95 -16.06
N GLY A 247 20.67 7.64 -15.83
CA GLY A 247 20.74 7.06 -14.50
C GLY A 247 19.41 7.09 -13.74
N PHE A 248 19.50 7.00 -12.40
CA PHE A 248 18.35 7.08 -11.50
C PHE A 248 18.68 7.91 -10.26
N LYS A 249 17.86 8.92 -9.94
CA LYS A 249 18.10 9.84 -8.82
C LYS A 249 17.01 9.75 -7.75
N PHE A 250 17.41 9.56 -6.50
CA PHE A 250 16.53 9.72 -5.34
C PHE A 250 16.51 11.18 -4.90
N LEU A 251 15.33 11.79 -4.72
CA LEU A 251 15.20 13.19 -4.29
C LEU A 251 15.08 13.36 -2.77
N PHE A 252 14.94 12.26 -2.03
CA PHE A 252 14.84 12.22 -0.57
C PHE A 252 15.76 11.14 -0.01
N SER A 253 16.21 11.34 1.23
CA SER A 253 16.99 10.33 1.96
C SER A 253 16.23 9.01 2.03
N ILE A 254 16.94 7.92 1.79
CA ILE A 254 16.36 6.59 1.62
C ILE A 254 17.20 5.54 2.35
N GLN A 255 16.54 4.61 3.01
CA GLN A 255 17.13 3.36 3.45
C GLN A 255 16.70 2.22 2.52
N LEU A 256 17.62 1.72 1.70
CA LEU A 256 17.40 0.56 0.85
C LEU A 256 17.99 -0.70 1.51
N ASN A 257 17.12 -1.66 1.83
CA ASN A 257 17.46 -2.92 2.46
C ASN A 257 17.23 -4.06 1.47
N VAL A 258 18.30 -4.72 1.01
CA VAL A 258 18.28 -5.70 -0.08
C VAL A 258 18.64 -7.09 0.43
N LEU A 259 17.64 -7.97 0.53
CA LEU A 259 17.84 -9.43 0.65
C LEU A 259 17.69 -10.14 -0.70
N GLY A 260 16.99 -9.53 -1.65
CA GLY A 260 16.84 -10.01 -3.02
C GLY A 260 17.88 -9.43 -3.96
N ARG A 261 17.44 -8.82 -5.06
CA ARG A 261 18.33 -8.21 -6.05
C ARG A 261 17.95 -6.78 -6.40
N LEU A 262 18.94 -5.90 -6.39
CA LEU A 262 18.84 -4.57 -7.00
C LEU A 262 19.41 -4.63 -8.42
N ASN A 263 18.60 -4.29 -9.42
CA ASN A 263 19.00 -4.22 -10.82
C ASN A 263 19.08 -2.77 -11.26
N PHE A 264 20.25 -2.30 -11.68
CA PHE A 264 20.34 -1.03 -12.42
C PHE A 264 20.26 -1.31 -13.92
N VAL A 265 19.13 -0.92 -14.52
CA VAL A 265 18.78 -1.28 -15.90
C VAL A 265 19.13 -0.21 -16.94
N GLY A 266 19.64 0.95 -16.52
CA GLY A 266 20.13 1.98 -17.43
C GLY A 266 21.34 1.51 -18.24
N SER A 267 21.50 2.05 -19.46
CA SER A 267 22.67 1.82 -20.32
C SER A 267 23.81 2.81 -20.06
N GLY A 268 23.58 3.79 -19.18
CA GLY A 268 24.57 4.77 -18.73
C GLY A 268 24.06 5.59 -17.55
N GLY A 269 24.91 6.49 -17.05
CA GLY A 269 24.66 7.23 -15.82
C GLY A 269 24.91 6.39 -14.58
N GLY A 270 24.38 6.83 -13.45
CA GLY A 270 24.56 6.14 -12.16
C GLY A 270 23.34 6.27 -11.26
N ILE A 271 23.47 5.72 -10.07
CA ILE A 271 22.50 5.84 -8.99
C ILE A 271 22.89 7.06 -8.15
N LEU A 272 22.11 8.12 -8.25
CA LEU A 272 22.34 9.36 -7.49
C LEU A 272 21.55 9.30 -6.19
N ILE A 273 22.27 9.36 -5.08
CA ILE A 273 21.71 9.14 -3.74
C ILE A 273 22.02 10.37 -2.88
N PRO A 274 21.03 10.92 -2.16
CA PRO A 274 21.28 12.04 -1.27
C PRO A 274 22.06 11.62 -0.02
N SER A 275 22.70 12.60 0.62
CA SER A 275 23.25 12.44 1.98
C SER A 275 22.21 11.92 2.97
N SER A 276 22.67 11.31 4.06
CA SER A 276 21.81 10.64 5.06
C SER A 276 21.02 9.43 4.54
N SER A 277 21.47 8.79 3.46
CA SER A 277 20.87 7.55 2.92
C SER A 277 21.68 6.32 3.32
N ALA A 278 21.06 5.14 3.24
CA ALA A 278 21.73 3.87 3.47
C ALA A 278 21.36 2.85 2.38
N PHE A 279 22.36 2.12 1.88
CA PHE A 279 22.22 1.03 0.92
C PHE A 279 22.82 -0.23 1.54
N ASN A 280 21.94 -1.13 1.99
CA ASN A 280 22.29 -2.31 2.76
C ASN A 280 21.98 -3.56 1.95
N PHE A 281 23.00 -4.30 1.54
CA PHE A 281 22.88 -5.63 0.95
C PHE A 281 23.15 -6.65 2.04
N PHE A 282 22.12 -7.39 2.44
CA PHE A 282 22.22 -8.44 3.46
C PHE A 282 22.73 -9.75 2.83
N GLY A 283 22.92 -10.80 3.64
CA GLY A 283 23.36 -12.10 3.14
C GLY A 283 22.43 -12.63 2.03
N GLY A 284 23.01 -12.96 0.87
CA GLY A 284 22.26 -13.36 -0.33
C GLY A 284 21.73 -12.21 -1.19
N GLY A 285 21.72 -10.97 -0.66
CA GLY A 285 21.41 -9.76 -1.41
C GLY A 285 22.42 -9.51 -2.52
N SER A 286 21.97 -9.08 -3.68
CA SER A 286 22.86 -8.86 -4.84
C SER A 286 22.55 -7.58 -5.60
N PHE A 287 23.54 -7.07 -6.29
CA PHE A 287 23.41 -6.01 -7.28
C PHE A 287 23.77 -6.55 -8.66
N THR A 288 23.02 -6.14 -9.68
CA THR A 288 23.41 -6.35 -11.07
C THR A 288 23.14 -5.11 -11.92
N SER A 289 23.94 -4.93 -12.96
CA SER A 289 23.73 -3.93 -13.98
C SER A 289 24.20 -4.42 -15.34
N ILE A 290 23.47 -4.01 -16.38
CA ILE A 290 23.91 -4.16 -17.76
C ILE A 290 25.03 -3.17 -18.12
N PHE A 291 25.17 -2.09 -17.36
CA PHE A 291 26.21 -1.08 -17.56
C PHE A 291 27.42 -1.41 -16.66
N ALA A 292 28.52 -1.86 -17.28
CA ALA A 292 29.70 -2.34 -16.56
C ALA A 292 30.36 -1.28 -15.65
N SER A 293 30.11 0.00 -15.90
CA SER A 293 30.64 1.12 -15.12
C SER A 293 29.57 1.78 -14.24
N ALA A 294 28.51 1.05 -13.88
CA ALA A 294 27.51 1.55 -12.95
C ALA A 294 28.16 2.04 -11.65
N PHE A 295 27.67 3.17 -11.14
CA PHE A 295 28.25 3.85 -9.99
C PHE A 295 27.17 4.42 -9.07
N ILE A 296 27.55 4.65 -7.83
CA ILE A 296 26.80 5.47 -6.89
C ILE A 296 27.48 6.83 -6.78
N GLN A 297 26.71 7.91 -6.91
CA GLN A 297 27.15 9.27 -6.62
C GLN A 297 26.32 9.84 -5.48
N VAL A 298 26.99 10.27 -4.41
CA VAL A 298 26.36 10.97 -3.30
C VAL A 298 26.20 12.44 -3.65
N PHE A 299 25.10 13.07 -3.24
CA PHE A 299 24.92 14.51 -3.36
C PHE A 299 24.24 15.12 -2.12
N SER A 300 24.48 16.40 -1.87
CA SER A 300 23.82 17.13 -0.77
C SER A 300 22.39 17.51 -1.15
N LEU A 301 21.42 17.21 -0.28
CA LEU A 301 20.05 17.71 -0.46
C LEU A 301 19.96 19.24 -0.35
N THR A 302 20.87 19.87 0.40
CA THR A 302 20.86 21.32 0.64
C THR A 302 21.41 22.10 -0.54
N THR A 303 22.54 21.67 -1.11
CA THR A 303 23.21 22.40 -2.19
C THR A 303 22.97 21.80 -3.57
N GLY A 304 22.48 20.55 -3.65
CA GLY A 304 22.34 19.81 -4.90
C GLY A 304 23.65 19.33 -5.50
N LEU A 305 24.80 19.66 -4.88
CA LEU A 305 26.13 19.34 -5.37
C LEU A 305 26.55 17.92 -4.98
N SER A 306 27.30 17.28 -5.88
CA SER A 306 27.94 15.99 -5.62
C SER A 306 28.92 16.08 -4.45
N ILE A 307 28.91 15.06 -3.60
CA ILE A 307 29.84 14.91 -2.49
C ILE A 307 30.76 13.73 -2.80
N GLY A 308 32.07 13.97 -2.74
CA GLY A 308 33.09 12.95 -2.99
C GLY A 308 33.09 12.41 -4.42
N THR A 309 33.99 11.46 -4.67
CA THR A 309 34.11 10.76 -5.95
C THR A 309 33.07 9.64 -6.06
N PRO A 310 32.52 9.38 -7.26
CA PRO A 310 31.57 8.29 -7.45
C PRO A 310 32.19 6.93 -7.10
N LYS A 311 31.41 6.09 -6.41
CA LYS A 311 31.79 4.70 -6.11
C LYS A 311 31.34 3.80 -7.25
N ILE A 312 32.30 3.26 -8.00
CA ILE A 312 32.01 2.26 -9.04
C ILE A 312 31.56 0.95 -8.38
N LEU A 313 30.42 0.42 -8.82
CA LEU A 313 29.85 -0.85 -8.38
C LEU A 313 30.23 -2.02 -9.31
N GLY A 314 30.57 -1.73 -10.57
CA GLY A 314 30.78 -2.75 -11.59
C GLY A 314 29.46 -3.27 -12.18
N SER A 315 29.52 -4.40 -12.88
CA SER A 315 28.34 -5.07 -13.46
C SER A 315 27.58 -5.94 -12.46
N SER A 316 28.22 -6.47 -11.42
CA SER A 316 27.55 -7.25 -10.38
C SER A 316 28.38 -7.41 -9.11
N PHE A 317 27.69 -7.62 -7.99
CA PHE A 317 28.27 -8.14 -6.75
C PHE A 317 27.19 -8.85 -5.91
N THR A 318 27.65 -9.63 -4.93
CA THR A 318 26.79 -10.27 -3.92
C THR A 318 27.27 -9.86 -2.53
N GLY A 319 26.34 -9.51 -1.65
CA GLY A 319 26.60 -9.08 -0.28
C GLY A 319 27.05 -10.19 0.67
N PRO A 320 27.32 -9.86 1.95
CA PRO A 320 26.90 -8.62 2.60
C PRO A 320 27.75 -7.41 2.20
N TYR A 321 27.09 -6.26 2.02
CA TYR A 321 27.73 -4.99 1.69
C TYR A 321 26.87 -3.83 2.22
N PHE A 322 27.45 -2.95 3.03
CA PHE A 322 26.70 -1.89 3.71
C PHE A 322 27.31 -0.53 3.37
N ILE A 323 26.48 0.38 2.86
CA ILE A 323 26.82 1.79 2.65
C ILE A 323 25.92 2.60 3.56
N THR A 324 26.52 3.40 4.44
CA THR A 324 25.83 4.44 5.20
C THR A 324 26.47 5.77 4.85
N ILE A 325 25.65 6.72 4.40
CA ILE A 325 26.09 8.04 3.96
C ILE A 325 25.78 9.02 5.08
N SER A 326 26.80 9.74 5.55
CA SER A 326 26.62 10.69 6.65
C SER A 326 25.80 11.91 6.20
N VAL A 327 25.40 12.77 7.14
CA VAL A 327 24.73 14.05 6.82
C VAL A 327 25.62 14.94 5.95
N GLY A 328 26.94 14.88 6.14
CA GLY A 328 27.94 15.59 5.35
C GLY A 328 28.35 14.89 4.05
N GLY A 329 27.77 13.72 3.76
CA GLY A 329 28.20 12.79 2.71
C GLY A 329 29.18 11.73 3.23
#